data_AF-A0A4Y2JUT1-F1
#
_entry.id   AF-A0A4Y2JUT1-F1
#
_cell.length_a   1.000
_cell.length_b   1.000
_cell.length_c   1.000
_cell.angle_alpha   90.00
_cell.angle_beta   90.00
_cell.angle_gamma   90.00
#
_symmetry.space_group_name_H-M   'P 1'
#
loop_
_entity.id
_entity.type
_entity.pdbx_description
1 polymer ?
#
loop_
_entity_poly.entity_id
_entity_poly.type
_entity_poly.pdbx_seq_one_letter_code
_entity_poly.pdbx_strand_id
1 'polypeptide(L)'
;MTAWILRFCQNVRANSYKLTKELSYEEIQKAEEILIRIIQSEWSSDKREKYTQTIQFYEENKILKVRSRLILGPDPEDFVRPTVLPDHPIVRRLIA
;
A
#
# COMPACT_ATOMS: atom_id res chain seq x y z
N MET A 1 12.54 2.94 -5.88
CA MET A 1 12.46 2.76 -7.36
C MET A 1 11.07 3.00 -7.94
N THR A 2 9.99 2.44 -7.36
CA THR A 2 8.62 2.60 -7.89
C THR A 2 8.19 4.06 -8.03
N ALA A 3 8.50 4.92 -7.06
CA ALA A 3 8.23 6.36 -7.12
C ALA A 3 8.94 7.05 -8.30
N TRP A 4 10.21 6.70 -8.57
CA TRP A 4 10.94 7.20 -9.74
C TRP A 4 10.31 6.75 -11.06
N ILE A 5 9.82 5.51 -11.15
CA ILE A 5 9.11 5.01 -12.34
C ILE A 5 7.81 5.78 -12.56
N LEU A 6 7.04 6.02 -11.49
CA LEU A 6 5.81 6.81 -11.57
C LEU A 6 6.09 8.25 -12.01
N ARG A 7 7.15 8.86 -11.48
CA ARG A 7 7.60 10.20 -11.87
C ARG A 7 8.03 10.25 -13.33
N PHE A 8 8.76 9.23 -13.79
CA PHE A 8 9.13 9.10 -15.19
C PHE A 8 7.88 9.04 -16.10
N CYS A 9 6.92 8.17 -15.79
CA CYS A 9 5.66 8.07 -16.51
C CYS A 9 4.90 9.41 -16.53
N GLN A 10 4.89 10.14 -15.41
CA GLN A 10 4.27 11.47 -15.33
C GLN A 10 4.99 12.49 -16.22
N ASN A 11 6.32 12.54 -16.16
CA ASN A 11 7.14 13.44 -16.97
C ASN A 11 7.05 13.17 -18.47
N VAL A 12 6.77 11.92 -18.88
CA VAL A 12 6.55 11.56 -20.29
C VAL A 12 5.14 11.95 -20.75
N ARG A 13 4.12 11.79 -19.90
CA ARG A 13 2.71 12.07 -20.25
C ARG A 13 2.36 13.55 -20.14
N ALA A 14 3.01 14.29 -19.26
CA ALA A 14 2.74 15.71 -19.07
C ALA A 14 3.51 16.54 -20.10
N ASN A 15 2.81 17.42 -20.82
CA ASN A 15 3.42 18.39 -21.73
C ASN A 15 3.96 19.63 -20.99
N SER A 16 4.29 19.49 -19.71
CA SER A 16 4.69 20.56 -18.78
C SER A 16 6.12 20.37 -18.29
N TYR A 17 6.58 21.27 -17.41
CA TYR A 17 7.93 21.19 -16.84
C TYR A 17 8.20 19.84 -16.18
N LYS A 18 9.31 19.22 -16.57
CA LYS A 18 9.76 17.94 -16.03
C LYS A 18 10.23 18.14 -14.59
N LEU A 19 9.78 17.25 -13.72
CA LEU A 19 10.19 17.25 -12.32
C LEU A 19 11.51 16.49 -12.24
N THR A 20 12.58 17.22 -11.93
CA THR A 20 13.98 16.74 -11.90
C THR A 20 14.60 16.76 -10.49
N LYS A 21 13.85 17.25 -9.51
CA LYS A 21 14.27 17.28 -8.10
C LYS A 21 14.17 15.88 -7.48
N GLU A 22 14.66 15.76 -6.25
CA GLU A 22 14.44 14.58 -5.42
C GLU A 22 12.94 14.29 -5.23
N LEU A 23 12.63 13.02 -4.96
CA LEU A 23 11.26 12.59 -4.72
C LEU A 23 10.71 13.25 -3.46
N SER A 24 9.51 13.82 -3.56
CA SER A 24 8.80 14.30 -2.38
C SER A 24 8.26 13.13 -1.56
N TYR A 25 8.01 13.38 -0.27
CA TYR A 25 7.33 12.43 0.62
C TYR A 25 6.01 11.92 0.00
N GLU A 26 5.20 12.82 -0.56
CA GLU A 26 3.93 12.47 -1.20
C GLU A 26 4.09 11.50 -2.38
N GLU A 27 5.16 11.64 -3.17
CA GLU A 27 5.42 10.72 -4.27
C GLU A 27 5.80 9.33 -3.79
N ILE A 28 6.60 9.28 -2.73
CA ILE A 28 7.03 8.02 -2.11
C ILE A 28 5.81 7.33 -1.53
N GLN A 29 5.02 8.03 -0.72
CA GLN A 29 3.78 7.50 -0.13
C GLN A 29 2.82 7.00 -1.21
N LYS A 30 2.59 7.80 -2.27
CA LYS A 30 1.71 7.40 -3.37
C LYS A 30 2.22 6.16 -4.10
N ALA A 31 3.54 6.03 -4.27
CA ALA A 31 4.13 4.86 -4.89
C ALA A 31 3.94 3.60 -4.04
N GLU A 32 4.08 3.72 -2.72
CA GLU A 32 3.86 2.64 -1.76
C GLU A 32 2.39 2.21 -1.75
N GLU A 33 1.45 3.16 -1.70
CA GLU A 33 0.01 2.88 -1.78
C GLU A 33 -0.37 2.14 -3.07
N ILE A 34 0.18 2.57 -4.21
CA ILE A 34 -0.06 1.89 -5.50
C ILE A 34 0.50 0.46 -5.47
N LEU A 35 1.70 0.27 -4.92
CA LEU A 35 2.34 -1.05 -4.85
C LEU A 35 1.53 -2.00 -3.95
N ILE A 36 1.13 -1.55 -2.76
CA ILE A 36 0.31 -2.32 -1.83
C ILE A 36 -1.02 -2.71 -2.49
N ARG A 37 -1.66 -1.77 -3.17
CA ARG A 37 -2.92 -2.03 -3.87
C ARG A 37 -2.78 -3.11 -4.95
N ILE A 38 -1.69 -3.09 -5.72
CA ILE A 38 -1.42 -4.12 -6.74
C ILE A 38 -1.25 -5.48 -6.06
N ILE A 39 -0.41 -5.55 -5.03
CA ILE A 39 -0.15 -6.77 -4.26
C ILE A 39 -1.45 -7.36 -3.68
N GLN A 40 -2.32 -6.51 -3.15
CA GLN A 40 -3.61 -6.94 -2.61
C GLN A 40 -4.61 -7.34 -3.71
N SER A 41 -4.56 -6.71 -4.89
CA SER A 41 -5.43 -7.09 -6.01
C SER A 41 -5.07 -8.45 -6.62
N GLU A 42 -3.79 -8.83 -6.57
CA GLU A 42 -3.30 -10.14 -6.99
C GLU A 42 -3.53 -11.23 -5.93
N TRP A 43 -4.03 -10.85 -4.74
CA TRP A 43 -4.32 -11.78 -3.67
C TRP A 43 -5.63 -12.55 -3.94
N SER A 44 -5.50 -13.86 -4.14
CA SER A 44 -6.62 -14.78 -4.39
C SER A 44 -7.70 -14.72 -3.29
N SER A 45 -8.98 -14.66 -3.70
CA SER A 45 -10.15 -14.71 -2.82
C SER A 45 -10.14 -15.89 -1.86
N ASP A 46 -9.74 -17.07 -2.32
CA ASP A 46 -9.79 -18.31 -1.54
C ASP A 46 -8.87 -18.25 -0.30
N LYS A 47 -7.69 -17.65 -0.46
CA LYS A 47 -6.77 -17.41 0.65
C LYS A 47 -7.30 -16.34 1.60
N ARG A 48 -8.04 -15.36 1.09
CA ARG A 48 -8.61 -14.27 1.89
C ARG A 48 -9.81 -14.74 2.72
N GLU A 49 -10.70 -15.56 2.15
CA GLU A 49 -11.88 -16.10 2.83
C GLU A 49 -11.53 -16.89 4.10
N LYS A 50 -10.39 -17.60 4.08
CA LYS A 50 -9.84 -18.28 5.26
C LYS A 50 -9.68 -17.34 6.46
N TYR A 51 -9.32 -16.08 6.23
CA TYR A 51 -9.09 -15.10 7.30
C TYR A 51 -10.33 -14.28 7.65
N THR A 52 -11.31 -14.17 6.75
CA THR A 52 -12.53 -13.38 6.97
C THR A 52 -13.34 -13.84 8.20
N GLN A 53 -13.22 -15.12 8.58
CA GLN A 53 -13.88 -15.66 9.78
C GLN A 53 -13.20 -15.23 11.09
N THR A 54 -11.92 -14.90 11.07
CA THR A 54 -11.12 -14.61 12.27
C THR A 54 -10.75 -13.12 12.38
N ILE A 55 -10.61 -12.45 11.24
CA ILE A 55 -10.10 -11.09 11.14
C ILE A 55 -11.14 -10.23 10.45
N GLN A 56 -11.48 -9.10 11.09
CA GLN A 56 -12.31 -8.07 10.48
C GLN A 56 -11.44 -7.17 9.61
N PHE A 57 -11.79 -7.08 8.33
CA PHE A 57 -11.14 -6.19 7.38
C PHE A 57 -12.00 -4.96 7.11
N TYR A 58 -11.35 -3.84 6.82
CA TYR A 58 -11.99 -2.67 6.22
C TYR A 58 -11.11 -2.14 5.08
N GLU A 59 -11.70 -1.33 4.21
CA GLU A 59 -11.01 -0.77 3.06
C GLU A 59 -10.85 0.75 3.23
N GLU A 60 -9.63 1.24 3.05
CA GLU A 60 -9.28 2.66 3.10
C GLU A 60 -8.38 2.95 1.89
N ASN A 61 -8.74 3.93 1.05
CA ASN A 61 -8.00 4.26 -0.18
C ASN A 61 -7.80 3.07 -1.15
N LYS A 62 -8.74 2.11 -1.17
CA LYS A 62 -8.64 0.84 -1.92
C LYS A 62 -7.54 -0.10 -1.41
N ILE A 63 -7.13 0.07 -0.16
CA ILE A 63 -6.19 -0.78 0.54
C ILE A 63 -6.93 -1.44 1.69
N LEU A 64 -6.81 -2.76 1.77
CA LEU A 64 -7.32 -3.58 2.86
C LEU A 64 -6.48 -3.38 4.12
N LYS A 65 -7.16 -3.04 5.20
CA LYS A 65 -6.60 -2.87 6.54
C LYS A 65 -7.33 -3.76 7.54
N VAL A 66 -6.67 -4.08 8.64
CA VAL A 66 -7.25 -4.90 9.71
C VAL A 66 -7.90 -4.01 10.76
N ARG A 67 -9.16 -4.31 11.10
CA ARG A 67 -9.85 -3.69 12.24
C ARG A 67 -9.39 -4.37 13.52
N SER A 68 -8.41 -3.76 14.20
CA SER A 68 -7.91 -4.25 15.48
C SER A 68 -8.60 -3.56 16.66
N ARG A 69 -8.59 -4.18 17.84
CA ARG A 69 -9.03 -3.50 19.08
C ARG A 69 -8.05 -2.40 19.53
N LEU A 70 -6.87 -2.33 18.92
CA LEU A 70 -5.89 -1.25 19.13
C LEU A 70 -6.41 0.10 18.61
N ILE A 71 -7.50 0.11 17.84
CA ILE A 71 -8.25 1.33 17.43
C ILE A 71 -8.75 2.17 18.61
N LEU A 72 -8.83 1.58 19.80
CA LEU A 72 -9.23 2.27 21.03
C LEU A 72 -8.02 2.70 21.89
N GLY A 73 -6.79 2.40 21.46
CA GLY A 73 -5.56 2.75 22.16
C GLY A 73 -5.08 4.17 21.86
N PRO A 74 -4.26 4.78 22.73
CA PRO A 74 -3.68 6.12 22.53
C PRO A 74 -2.53 6.14 21.50
N ASP A 75 -2.31 5.04 20.79
CA ASP A 75 -1.20 4.86 19.85
C ASP A 75 -1.39 5.70 18.58
N PRO A 76 -0.30 6.06 17.88
CA PRO A 76 -0.38 6.80 16.63
C PRO A 76 -1.21 6.05 15.58
N GLU A 77 -1.93 6.81 14.75
CA GLU A 77 -2.94 6.31 13.82
C GLU A 77 -2.42 5.24 12.85
N ASP A 78 -1.14 5.32 12.44
CA ASP A 78 -0.47 4.34 11.59
C ASP A 78 -0.24 2.98 12.29
N PHE A 79 -0.03 3.00 13.61
CA PHE A 79 0.14 1.78 14.41
C PHE A 79 -1.20 1.11 14.68
N VAL A 80 -2.21 1.94 14.85
CA VAL A 80 -3.58 1.54 15.16
C VAL A 80 -4.28 0.87 13.95
N ARG A 81 -3.87 1.25 12.74
CA ARG A 81 -4.51 0.87 11.47
C ARG A 81 -3.58 0.01 10.58
N PRO A 82 -3.24 -1.23 11.00
CA PRO A 82 -2.30 -2.06 10.28
C PRO A 82 -2.80 -2.43 8.88
N THR A 83 -1.91 -2.26 7.90
CA THR A 83 -2.16 -2.60 6.49
C THR A 83 -1.93 -4.08 6.25
N VAL A 84 -2.86 -4.73 5.52
CA VAL A 84 -2.74 -6.15 5.21
C VAL A 84 -1.68 -6.35 4.12
N LEU A 85 -0.66 -7.15 4.42
CA LEU A 85 0.31 -7.59 3.42
C LEU A 85 0.12 -9.09 3.18
N PRO A 86 -0.42 -9.50 2.02
CA PRO A 86 -0.61 -10.89 1.70
C PRO A 86 0.73 -11.56 1.37
N ASP A 87 0.71 -12.90 1.42
CA ASP A 87 1.85 -13.70 1.01
C ASP A 87 2.09 -13.55 -0.50
N HIS A 88 3.04 -12.67 -0.85
CA HIS A 88 3.33 -12.28 -2.22
C HIS A 88 4.84 -12.25 -2.46
N PRO A 89 5.35 -12.67 -3.64
CA PRO A 89 6.79 -12.67 -3.92
C PRO A 89 7.47 -11.31 -3.71
N ILE A 90 6.77 -10.21 -4.01
CA ILE A 90 7.29 -8.85 -3.77
C ILE A 90 7.44 -8.57 -2.27
N VAL A 91 6.44 -8.94 -1.46
CA VAL A 91 6.49 -8.75 0.00
C VAL A 91 7.65 -9.56 0.58
N ARG A 92 7.79 -10.82 0.16
CA ARG A 92 8.91 -11.67 0.59
C ARG A 92 10.27 -11.06 0.23
N ARG A 93 10.41 -10.47 -0.95
CA ARG A 93 11.67 -9.88 -1.42
C ARG A 93 12.01 -8.54 -0.74
N LEU A 94 11.02 -7.80 -0.25
CA LEU A 94 11.22 -6.48 0.36
C LEU A 94 11.39 -6.54 1.89
N ILE A 95 10.92 -7.62 2.53
CA ILE A 95 10.90 -7.75 4.00
C ILE A 95 11.86 -8.84 4.51
N ALA A 96 12.20 -9.86 3.70
CA ALA A 96 13.14 -10.92 4.09
C ALA A 96 14.61 -10.51 3.93
#